data_AF-A0A7K1FLV0-F1
#
_entry.id   AF-A0A7K1FLV0-F1
#
_cell.length_a   1.000
_cell.length_b   1.000
_cell.length_c   1.000
_cell.angle_alpha   90.00
_cell.angle_beta   90.00
_cell.angle_gamma   90.00
#
_symmetry.space_group_name_H-M   'P 1'
#
loop_
_entity.id
_entity.type
_entity.pdbx_description
1 polymer ?
#
loop_
_entity_poly.entity_id
_entity_poly.type
_entity_poly.pdbx_seq_one_letter_code
_entity_poly.pdbx_strand_id
1 'polypeptide(L)'
;MEPKWTSYIDDLDSMLESLRLGIQQDSAPEDLVQDYLRLKRKSAQAFKALVVENLRDYRTEWHTARSTLEYEMYRLYEGVVPDWALKVPYGSETHYQLFCVLVERIGRPVAADHLRVVTADAVHAERRVRELREIGLDIDTSKVSGRDSYVLKSLNVDVALAPHVVANLVKNSPKLGADKLPLLRRVEEVGGTT
;
A
#
# COMPACT_ATOMS: atom_id res chain seq x y z
N MET A 1 -9.60 8.69 -25.29
CA MET A 1 -10.30 8.09 -24.13
C MET A 1 -10.41 9.19 -23.12
N GLU A 2 -11.62 9.57 -22.69
CA GLU A 2 -11.76 10.60 -21.65
C GLU A 2 -11.19 10.09 -20.32
N PRO A 3 -10.51 10.95 -19.52
CA PRO A 3 -10.00 10.55 -18.21
C PRO A 3 -11.13 10.11 -17.28
N LYS A 4 -11.00 9.00 -16.54
CA LYS A 4 -12.11 8.53 -15.69
C LYS A 4 -12.42 9.50 -14.57
N TRP A 5 -11.49 10.35 -14.16
CA TRP A 5 -11.76 11.36 -13.13
C TRP A 5 -12.81 12.39 -13.56
N THR A 6 -13.00 12.64 -14.86
CA THR A 6 -14.00 13.63 -15.32
C THR A 6 -15.43 13.17 -15.06
N SER A 7 -15.70 11.85 -15.13
CA SER A 7 -17.03 11.31 -14.80
C SER A 7 -17.39 11.47 -13.33
N TYR A 8 -16.43 11.79 -12.45
CA TYR A 8 -16.72 12.06 -11.04
C TYR A 8 -17.16 13.51 -10.81
N ILE A 9 -16.88 14.45 -11.72
CA ILE A 9 -17.18 15.87 -11.51
C ILE A 9 -18.69 16.08 -11.41
N ASP A 10 -19.45 15.59 -12.39
CA ASP A 10 -20.90 15.76 -12.42
C ASP A 10 -21.58 15.13 -11.19
N ASP A 11 -21.09 13.96 -10.75
CA ASP A 11 -21.55 13.31 -9.53
C ASP A 11 -21.24 14.16 -8.29
N LEU A 12 -20.04 14.72 -8.20
CA LEU A 12 -19.62 15.54 -7.06
C LEU A 12 -20.42 16.85 -6.97
N ASP A 13 -20.66 17.50 -8.10
CA ASP A 13 -21.47 18.72 -8.16
C ASP A 13 -22.91 18.44 -7.74
N SER A 14 -23.50 17.35 -8.25
CA SER A 14 -24.85 16.91 -7.86
C SER A 14 -24.95 16.60 -6.37
N MET A 15 -23.95 15.91 -5.80
CA MET A 15 -23.91 15.56 -4.38
C MET A 15 -23.70 16.78 -3.48
N LEU A 16 -22.87 17.73 -3.90
CA LEU A 16 -22.63 18.97 -3.16
C LEU A 16 -23.89 19.83 -3.12
N GLU A 17 -24.60 19.94 -4.25
CA GLU A 17 -25.86 20.68 -4.31
C GLU A 17 -26.95 20.00 -3.46
N SER A 18 -27.05 18.67 -3.49
CA SER A 18 -27.96 17.92 -2.62
C SER A 18 -27.71 18.20 -1.14
N LEU A 19 -26.44 18.15 -0.70
CA LEU A 19 -26.06 18.43 0.69
C LEU A 19 -26.40 19.88 1.08
N ARG A 20 -26.13 20.84 0.18
CA ARG A 20 -26.43 22.25 0.40
C ARG A 20 -27.94 22.49 0.56
N LEU A 21 -28.76 21.90 -0.32
CA LEU A 21 -30.22 21.99 -0.24
C LEU A 21 -30.74 21.37 1.05
N GLY A 22 -30.21 20.22 1.46
CA GLY A 22 -30.57 19.57 2.71
C GLY A 22 -30.33 20.48 3.92
N ILE A 23 -29.17 21.16 3.97
CA ILE A 23 -28.85 22.14 5.03
C ILE A 23 -29.83 23.32 5.01
N GLN A 24 -30.15 23.86 3.83
CA GLN A 24 -31.07 24.99 3.70
C GLN A 24 -32.51 24.65 4.08
N GLN A 25 -32.91 23.39 3.92
CA GLN A 25 -34.25 22.89 4.23
C GLN A 25 -34.36 22.32 5.65
N ASP A 26 -33.32 22.46 6.47
CA ASP A 26 -33.26 21.92 7.84
C ASP A 26 -33.60 20.41 7.88
N SER A 27 -33.01 19.66 6.95
CA SER A 27 -33.15 18.20 6.90
C SER A 27 -32.60 17.55 8.19
N ALA A 28 -33.04 16.32 8.46
CA ALA A 28 -32.60 15.58 9.64
C ALA A 28 -31.06 15.48 9.70
N PRO A 29 -30.43 15.71 10.87
CA PRO A 29 -28.98 15.66 11.01
C PRO A 29 -28.35 14.36 10.52
N GLU A 30 -29.01 13.22 10.73
CA GLU A 30 -28.54 11.91 10.29
C GLU A 30 -28.40 11.82 8.76
N ASP A 31 -29.36 12.38 8.02
CA ASP A 31 -29.35 12.38 6.56
C ASP A 31 -28.21 13.27 6.03
N LEU A 32 -28.02 14.45 6.62
CA LEU A 32 -26.91 15.35 6.29
C LEU A 32 -25.54 14.70 6.54
N VAL A 33 -25.41 13.93 7.62
CA VAL A 33 -24.18 13.18 7.92
C VAL A 33 -23.94 12.10 6.87
N GLN A 34 -24.97 11.36 6.46
CA GLN A 34 -24.82 10.33 5.41
C GLN A 34 -24.40 10.95 4.08
N ASP A 35 -25.02 12.06 3.68
CA ASP A 35 -24.69 12.76 2.43
C ASP A 35 -23.28 13.34 2.46
N TYR A 36 -22.87 13.93 3.59
CA TYR A 36 -21.49 14.37 3.80
C TYR A 36 -20.49 13.21 3.65
N LEU A 37 -20.75 12.06 4.29
CA LEU A 37 -19.85 10.89 4.22
C LEU A 37 -19.79 10.31 2.81
N ARG A 38 -20.91 10.32 2.06
CA ARG A 38 -20.96 9.93 0.66
C ARG A 38 -20.12 10.87 -0.21
N LEU A 39 -20.31 12.18 -0.07
CA LEU A 39 -19.56 13.22 -0.80
C LEU A 39 -18.07 13.08 -0.54
N LYS A 40 -17.66 12.93 0.73
CA LYS A 40 -16.27 12.70 1.13
C LYS A 40 -15.68 11.48 0.43
N ARG A 41 -16.39 10.34 0.45
CA ARG A 41 -15.92 9.10 -0.18
C ARG A 41 -15.76 9.26 -1.70
N LYS A 42 -16.74 9.87 -2.36
CA LYS A 42 -16.70 10.10 -3.81
C LYS A 42 -15.58 11.06 -4.19
N SER A 43 -15.34 12.09 -3.38
CA SER A 43 -14.24 13.05 -3.57
C SER A 43 -12.88 12.33 -3.48
N ALA A 44 -12.68 11.50 -2.46
CA ALA A 44 -11.45 10.73 -2.31
C ALA A 44 -11.22 9.77 -3.49
N GLN A 45 -12.28 9.16 -4.04
CA GLN A 45 -12.19 8.33 -5.25
C GLN A 45 -11.82 9.14 -6.50
N ALA A 46 -12.40 10.33 -6.67
CA ALA A 46 -12.10 11.21 -7.79
C ALA A 46 -10.63 11.67 -7.77
N PHE A 47 -10.13 12.13 -6.61
CA PHE A 47 -8.72 12.49 -6.45
C PHE A 47 -7.79 11.31 -6.64
N LYS A 48 -8.16 10.12 -6.15
CA LYS A 48 -7.41 8.89 -6.44
C LYS A 48 -7.31 8.64 -7.94
N ALA A 49 -8.44 8.69 -8.67
CA ALA A 49 -8.46 8.48 -10.11
C ALA A 49 -7.57 9.50 -10.83
N LEU A 50 -7.68 10.79 -10.47
CA LEU A 50 -6.84 11.85 -11.00
C LEU A 50 -5.35 11.55 -10.81
N VAL A 51 -4.94 11.19 -9.60
CA VAL A 51 -3.52 10.89 -9.32
C VAL A 51 -3.07 9.65 -10.09
N VAL A 52 -3.81 8.53 -9.98
CA VAL A 52 -3.42 7.23 -10.55
C VAL A 52 -3.36 7.25 -12.07
N GLU A 53 -4.27 7.96 -12.74
CA GLU A 53 -4.27 8.07 -14.22
C GLU A 53 -3.08 8.87 -14.76
N ASN A 54 -2.45 9.70 -13.93
CA ASN A 54 -1.28 10.48 -14.29
C ASN A 54 0.04 9.82 -13.85
N LEU A 55 0.00 8.66 -13.18
CA LEU A 55 1.21 7.92 -12.83
C LEU A 55 1.78 7.22 -14.06
N ARG A 56 3.10 7.24 -14.18
CA ARG A 56 3.81 6.37 -15.13
C ARG A 56 3.68 4.91 -14.70
N ASP A 57 3.73 4.03 -15.69
CA ASP A 57 3.71 2.58 -15.46
C ASP A 57 5.13 2.10 -15.09
N TYR A 58 5.30 1.64 -13.84
CA TYR A 58 6.53 1.07 -13.30
C TYR A 58 6.36 -0.42 -13.00
N ARG A 59 5.53 -1.11 -13.78
CA ARG A 59 5.16 -2.51 -13.54
C ARG A 59 6.38 -3.42 -13.63
N THR A 60 7.30 -3.14 -14.54
CA THR A 60 8.56 -3.88 -14.69
C THR A 60 9.43 -3.75 -13.45
N GLU A 61 9.63 -2.54 -12.95
CA GLU A 61 10.42 -2.25 -11.74
C GLU A 61 9.78 -2.87 -10.50
N TRP A 62 8.45 -2.77 -10.38
CA TRP A 62 7.69 -3.38 -9.31
C TRP A 62 7.85 -4.91 -9.29
N HIS A 63 7.69 -5.56 -10.45
CA HIS A 63 7.88 -7.00 -10.55
C HIS A 63 9.33 -7.39 -10.29
N THR A 64 10.31 -6.64 -10.83
CA THR A 64 11.73 -6.90 -10.61
C THR A 64 12.10 -6.84 -9.13
N ALA A 65 11.67 -5.80 -8.42
CA ALA A 65 11.90 -5.66 -6.98
C ALA A 65 11.35 -6.88 -6.22
N ARG A 66 10.11 -7.27 -6.49
CA ARG A 66 9.48 -8.41 -5.81
C ARG A 66 10.11 -9.73 -6.18
N SER A 67 10.40 -9.97 -7.46
CA SER A 67 11.05 -11.19 -7.92
C SER A 67 12.46 -11.35 -7.35
N THR A 68 13.17 -10.26 -7.09
CA THR A 68 14.49 -10.29 -6.43
C THR A 68 14.39 -10.85 -5.02
N LEU A 69 13.43 -10.37 -4.22
CA LEU A 69 13.19 -10.90 -2.88
C LEU A 69 12.64 -12.33 -2.91
N GLU A 70 11.71 -12.61 -3.84
CA GLU A 70 11.11 -13.94 -4.01
C GLU A 70 12.18 -14.98 -4.35
N TYR A 71 13.08 -14.65 -5.28
CA TYR A 71 14.22 -15.50 -5.62
C TYR A 71 15.08 -15.83 -4.40
N GLU A 72 15.40 -14.82 -3.57
CA GLU A 72 16.20 -15.06 -2.36
C GLU A 72 15.46 -15.92 -1.34
N MET A 73 14.16 -15.68 -1.14
CA MET A 73 13.31 -16.52 -0.29
C MET A 73 13.34 -17.98 -0.76
N TYR A 74 13.19 -18.22 -2.06
CA TYR A 74 13.29 -19.56 -2.65
C TYR A 74 14.68 -20.17 -2.44
N ARG A 75 15.75 -19.44 -2.78
CA ARG A 75 17.14 -19.90 -2.65
C ARG A 75 17.48 -20.38 -1.24
N LEU A 76 16.96 -19.68 -0.23
CA LEU A 76 17.22 -20.01 1.18
C LEU A 76 16.30 -21.10 1.73
N TYR A 77 15.02 -21.08 1.37
CA TYR A 77 13.99 -21.82 2.11
C TYR A 77 13.23 -22.88 1.29
N GLU A 78 13.60 -23.13 0.03
CA GLU A 78 13.05 -24.25 -0.74
C GLU A 78 13.22 -25.58 0.00
N GLY A 79 12.14 -26.36 0.10
CA GLY A 79 12.11 -27.62 0.86
C GLY A 79 12.12 -27.46 2.40
N VAL A 80 12.31 -26.25 2.92
CA VAL A 80 12.27 -25.95 4.35
C VAL A 80 10.87 -25.55 4.79
N VAL A 81 10.25 -24.65 4.03
CA VAL A 81 8.88 -24.15 4.28
C VAL A 81 7.96 -24.51 3.11
N PRO A 82 6.63 -24.50 3.29
CA PRO A 82 5.70 -24.70 2.19
C PRO A 82 5.80 -23.58 1.14
N ASP A 83 5.56 -23.90 -0.13
CA ASP A 83 5.65 -22.96 -1.27
C ASP A 83 4.87 -21.65 -1.09
N TRP A 84 3.74 -21.68 -0.37
CA TRP A 84 2.96 -20.47 -0.13
C TRP A 84 3.70 -19.45 0.74
N ALA A 85 4.66 -19.89 1.56
CA ALA A 85 5.52 -19.03 2.38
C ALA A 85 6.74 -18.52 1.60
N LEU A 86 6.93 -18.97 0.36
CA LEU A 86 7.98 -18.51 -0.56
C LEU A 86 7.49 -17.42 -1.52
N LYS A 87 6.21 -17.01 -1.43
CA LYS A 87 5.65 -15.91 -2.24
C LYS A 87 5.72 -14.58 -1.50
N VAL A 88 6.28 -13.56 -2.14
CA VAL A 88 6.38 -12.21 -1.55
C VAL A 88 4.98 -11.62 -1.31
N PRO A 89 4.65 -11.18 -0.07
CA PRO A 89 3.35 -10.60 0.26
C PRO A 89 3.15 -9.21 -0.36
N TYR A 90 2.01 -8.59 -0.02
CA TYR A 90 1.75 -7.17 -0.33
C TYR A 90 1.76 -6.81 -1.83
N GLY A 91 1.34 -7.77 -2.67
CA GLY A 91 1.30 -7.61 -4.11
C GLY A 91 0.07 -6.94 -4.70
N SER A 92 -0.74 -6.25 -3.90
CA SER A 92 -2.00 -5.69 -4.38
C SER A 92 -1.80 -4.43 -5.24
N GLU A 93 -2.81 -4.09 -6.03
CA GLU A 93 -2.82 -2.88 -6.86
C GLU A 93 -2.58 -1.59 -6.03
N THR A 94 -3.04 -1.53 -4.78
CA THR A 94 -2.77 -0.39 -3.90
C THR A 94 -1.29 -0.24 -3.57
N HIS A 95 -0.59 -1.36 -3.32
CA HIS A 95 0.86 -1.33 -3.06
C HIS A 95 1.61 -0.89 -4.31
N TYR A 96 1.20 -1.39 -5.48
CA TYR A 96 1.76 -0.95 -6.75
C TYR A 96 1.58 0.56 -6.98
N GLN A 97 0.39 1.10 -6.75
CA GLN A 97 0.12 2.53 -6.89
C GLN A 97 0.95 3.38 -5.93
N LEU A 98 1.11 2.94 -4.67
CA LEU A 98 1.98 3.60 -3.69
C LEU A 98 3.46 3.54 -4.12
N PHE A 99 3.90 2.39 -4.63
CA PHE A 99 5.23 2.22 -5.20
C PHE A 99 5.47 3.21 -6.34
N CYS A 100 4.57 3.31 -7.32
CA CYS A 100 4.70 4.27 -8.43
C CYS A 100 4.88 5.71 -7.95
N VAL A 101 4.08 6.15 -6.97
CA VAL A 101 4.15 7.52 -6.42
C VAL A 101 5.50 7.79 -5.75
N LEU A 102 6.07 6.79 -5.09
CA LEU A 102 7.39 6.86 -4.47
C LEU A 102 8.51 6.84 -5.50
N VAL A 103 8.40 6.01 -6.55
CA VAL A 103 9.40 5.85 -7.62
C VAL A 103 9.54 7.12 -8.46
N GLU A 104 8.43 7.77 -8.83
CA GLU A 104 8.46 9.05 -9.57
C GLU A 104 9.22 10.16 -8.82
N ARG A 105 9.34 10.01 -7.50
CA ARG A 105 10.01 10.94 -6.61
C ARG A 105 11.15 10.28 -5.85
N ILE A 106 11.84 9.32 -6.47
CA ILE A 106 13.01 8.67 -5.84
C ILE A 106 14.02 9.72 -5.34
N GLY A 107 14.49 9.54 -4.11
CA GLY A 107 15.36 10.47 -3.40
C GLY A 107 14.70 11.76 -2.92
N ARG A 108 13.39 11.95 -3.13
CA ARG A 108 12.65 13.15 -2.74
C ARG A 108 11.50 12.82 -1.78
N PRO A 109 11.17 13.72 -0.83
CA PRO A 109 10.10 13.49 0.12
C PRO A 109 8.73 13.50 -0.56
N VAL A 110 7.92 12.50 -0.23
CA VAL A 110 6.48 12.41 -0.53
C VAL A 110 5.70 12.59 0.76
N ALA A 111 4.85 13.62 0.81
CA ALA A 111 4.01 13.86 1.98
C ALA A 111 2.99 12.72 2.19
N ALA A 112 2.73 12.37 3.46
CA ALA A 112 1.76 11.34 3.83
C ALA A 112 0.37 11.58 3.23
N ASP A 113 -0.07 12.84 3.15
CA ASP A 113 -1.36 13.22 2.57
C ASP A 113 -1.47 12.81 1.09
N HIS A 114 -0.37 12.89 0.33
CA HIS A 114 -0.38 12.47 -1.06
C HIS A 114 -0.54 10.95 -1.18
N LEU A 115 0.10 10.19 -0.29
CA LEU A 115 -0.07 8.72 -0.24
C LEU A 115 -1.49 8.33 0.18
N ARG A 116 -2.12 9.09 1.09
CA ARG A 116 -3.53 8.89 1.47
C ARG A 116 -4.47 9.07 0.29
N VAL A 117 -4.27 10.09 -0.54
CA VAL A 117 -5.06 10.32 -1.77
C VAL A 117 -4.99 9.11 -2.71
N VAL A 118 -3.82 8.52 -2.92
CA VAL A 118 -3.62 7.33 -3.78
C VAL A 118 -4.40 6.12 -3.26
N THR A 119 -4.64 6.08 -1.95
CA THR A 119 -5.46 5.04 -1.31
C THR A 119 -6.93 5.43 -1.13
N ALA A 120 -7.38 6.55 -1.72
CA ALA A 120 -8.71 7.13 -1.51
C ALA A 120 -9.05 7.33 -0.01
N ASP A 121 -8.11 7.92 0.72
CA ASP A 121 -8.19 8.17 2.17
C ASP A 121 -8.44 6.93 3.02
N ALA A 122 -7.89 5.78 2.59
CA ALA A 122 -7.92 4.60 3.42
C ALA A 122 -7.17 4.85 4.73
N VAL A 123 -7.79 4.46 5.85
CA VAL A 123 -7.24 4.58 7.22
C VAL A 123 -5.86 3.93 7.36
N HIS A 124 -5.51 3.00 6.46
CA HIS A 124 -4.29 2.22 6.52
C HIS A 124 -3.20 2.66 5.52
N ALA A 125 -3.26 3.86 4.93
CA ALA A 125 -2.25 4.31 3.95
C ALA A 125 -0.81 4.19 4.48
N GLU A 126 -0.54 4.69 5.68
CA GLU A 126 0.78 4.62 6.33
C GLU A 126 1.21 3.17 6.61
N ARG A 127 0.24 2.32 6.98
CA ARG A 127 0.49 0.89 7.15
C ARG A 127 0.91 0.25 5.84
N ARG A 128 0.28 0.58 4.71
CA ARG A 128 0.67 0.06 3.38
C ARG A 128 2.07 0.48 2.97
N VAL A 129 2.51 1.69 3.34
CA VAL A 129 3.90 2.13 3.12
C VAL A 129 4.88 1.36 4.00
N ARG A 130 4.50 1.03 5.23
CA ARG A 130 5.31 0.15 6.09
C ARG A 130 5.41 -1.27 5.50
N GLU A 131 4.33 -1.80 4.96
CA GLU A 131 4.32 -3.11 4.30
C GLU A 131 5.25 -3.15 3.07
N LEU A 132 5.42 -2.03 2.37
CA LEU A 132 6.45 -1.89 1.31
C LEU A 132 7.89 -1.95 1.87
N ARG A 133 8.14 -1.38 3.06
CA ARG A 133 9.44 -1.52 3.74
C ARG A 133 9.70 -2.94 4.22
N GLU A 134 8.66 -3.63 4.69
CA GLU A 134 8.77 -5.02 5.16
C GLU A 134 9.24 -5.98 4.05
N ILE A 135 9.04 -5.64 2.77
CA ILE A 135 9.54 -6.41 1.62
C ILE A 135 10.89 -5.89 1.08
N GLY A 136 11.62 -5.09 1.86
CA GLY A 136 12.99 -4.69 1.53
C GLY A 136 13.12 -3.42 0.68
N LEU A 137 12.05 -2.67 0.42
CA LEU A 137 12.19 -1.36 -0.20
C LEU A 137 12.79 -0.34 0.77
N ASP A 138 13.84 0.36 0.33
CA ASP A 138 14.56 1.36 1.11
C ASP A 138 13.77 2.68 1.22
N ILE A 139 12.76 2.68 2.10
CA ILE A 139 11.89 3.82 2.36
C ILE A 139 12.17 4.38 3.75
N ASP A 140 12.64 5.62 3.78
CA ASP A 140 12.79 6.40 5.01
C ASP A 140 11.51 7.14 5.37
N THR A 141 11.33 7.40 6.66
CA THR A 141 10.26 8.26 7.19
C THR A 141 10.89 9.44 7.91
N SER A 142 10.44 10.65 7.59
CA SER A 142 10.90 11.88 8.23
C SER A 142 9.77 12.89 8.35
N LYS A 143 9.96 13.94 9.15
CA LYS A 143 9.01 15.06 9.24
C LYS A 143 9.52 16.26 8.44
N VAL A 144 8.71 16.73 7.49
CA VAL A 144 8.98 17.95 6.72
C VAL A 144 7.86 18.94 7.04
N SER A 145 8.22 20.11 7.60
CA SER A 145 7.27 21.15 8.01
C SER A 145 6.14 20.61 8.92
N GLY A 146 6.50 19.74 9.87
CA GLY A 146 5.56 19.15 10.83
C GLY A 146 4.67 18.02 10.29
N ARG A 147 4.80 17.65 9.02
CA ARG A 147 4.04 16.56 8.39
C ARG A 147 4.92 15.35 8.13
N ASP A 148 4.35 14.16 8.30
CA ASP A 148 5.05 12.92 7.96
C ASP A 148 5.30 12.84 6.45
N SER A 149 6.48 12.39 6.09
CA SER A 149 6.94 12.27 4.72
C SER A 149 7.77 11.00 4.55
N TYR A 150 7.73 10.46 3.34
CA TYR A 150 8.36 9.20 2.96
C TYR A 150 9.31 9.44 1.80
N VAL A 151 10.50 8.84 1.86
CA VAL A 151 11.51 8.94 0.79
C VAL A 151 11.91 7.53 0.40
N LEU A 152 11.57 7.11 -0.82
CA LEU A 152 12.20 5.94 -1.42
C LEU A 152 13.59 6.34 -1.88
N LYS A 153 14.63 5.77 -1.28
CA LYS A 153 16.03 6.11 -1.59
C LYS A 153 16.56 5.35 -2.79
N SER A 154 16.17 4.09 -2.94
CA SER A 154 16.68 3.18 -3.95
C SER A 154 15.63 2.16 -4.38
N LEU A 155 15.77 1.61 -5.59
CA LEU A 155 15.02 0.44 -6.04
C LEU A 155 15.71 -0.88 -5.70
N ASN A 156 16.92 -0.82 -5.15
CA ASN A 156 17.63 -2.01 -4.69
C ASN A 156 16.88 -2.57 -3.48
N VAL A 157 16.37 -3.79 -3.63
CA VAL A 157 15.65 -4.48 -2.56
C VAL A 157 16.65 -5.09 -1.59
N ASP A 158 16.44 -4.82 -0.30
CA ASP A 158 17.19 -5.46 0.77
C ASP A 158 16.76 -6.92 0.94
N VAL A 159 17.48 -7.82 0.26
CA VAL A 159 17.22 -9.26 0.31
C VAL A 159 17.59 -9.88 1.66
N ALA A 160 18.35 -9.19 2.52
CA ALA A 160 18.64 -9.66 3.88
C ALA A 160 17.39 -9.70 4.76
N LEU A 161 16.28 -9.08 4.33
CA LEU A 161 14.98 -9.21 4.98
C LEU A 161 14.21 -10.49 4.62
N ALA A 162 14.69 -11.31 3.67
CA ALA A 162 14.02 -12.55 3.29
C ALA A 162 13.68 -13.47 4.50
N PRO A 163 14.59 -13.73 5.46
CA PRO A 163 14.27 -14.47 6.68
C PRO A 163 13.11 -13.89 7.47
N HIS A 164 13.09 -12.56 7.63
CA HIS A 164 12.03 -11.86 8.34
C HIS A 164 10.68 -12.00 7.64
N VAL A 165 10.65 -11.85 6.31
CA VAL A 165 9.44 -12.00 5.49
C VAL A 165 8.88 -13.42 5.63
N VAL A 166 9.71 -14.45 5.45
CA VAL A 166 9.30 -15.86 5.58
C VAL A 166 8.79 -16.15 6.98
N ALA A 167 9.50 -15.72 8.02
CA ALA A 167 9.08 -15.90 9.41
C ALA A 167 7.70 -15.26 9.68
N ASN A 168 7.46 -14.05 9.17
CA ASN A 168 6.17 -13.39 9.30
C ASN A 168 5.04 -14.12 8.56
N LEU A 169 5.30 -14.64 7.36
CA LEU A 169 4.32 -15.45 6.61
C LEU A 169 3.94 -16.72 7.37
N VAL A 170 4.93 -17.44 7.91
CA VAL A 170 4.73 -18.63 8.75
C VAL A 170 3.96 -18.28 10.03
N LYS A 171 4.41 -17.25 10.75
CA LYS A 171 3.80 -16.79 12.01
C LYS A 171 2.34 -16.38 11.84
N ASN A 172 2.01 -15.69 10.76
CA ASN A 172 0.66 -15.17 10.51
C ASN A 172 -0.25 -16.14 9.77
N SER A 173 0.26 -17.31 9.35
CA SER A 173 -0.55 -18.30 8.65
C SER A 173 -1.56 -18.96 9.60
N PRO A 174 -2.88 -18.89 9.30
CA PRO A 174 -3.89 -19.63 10.06
C PRO A 174 -3.86 -21.12 9.75
N LYS A 175 -3.23 -21.54 8.65
CA LYS A 175 -3.23 -22.93 8.16
C LYS A 175 -2.33 -23.86 8.96
N LEU A 176 -1.38 -23.32 9.73
CA LEU A 176 -0.30 -24.11 10.33
C LEU A 176 -0.62 -24.70 11.70
N GLY A 177 -1.63 -24.22 12.43
CA GLY A 177 -2.00 -24.77 13.75
C GLY A 177 -0.78 -25.09 14.64
N ALA A 178 -0.61 -26.37 14.99
CA ALA A 178 0.49 -26.89 15.81
C ALA A 178 1.87 -26.92 15.09
N ASP A 179 1.90 -26.98 13.75
CA ASP A 179 3.12 -27.08 12.94
C ASP A 179 3.88 -25.74 12.85
N LYS A 180 3.28 -24.66 13.34
CA LYS A 180 3.85 -23.30 13.27
C LYS A 180 5.18 -23.16 14.01
N LEU A 181 5.25 -23.64 15.25
CA LEU A 181 6.46 -23.49 16.09
C LEU A 181 7.64 -24.30 15.54
N PRO A 182 7.49 -25.59 15.15
CA PRO A 182 8.55 -26.33 14.48
C PRO A 182 9.05 -25.66 13.20
N LEU A 183 8.16 -25.12 12.36
CA LEU A 183 8.54 -24.43 11.14
C LEU A 183 9.30 -23.13 11.39
N LEU A 184 8.90 -22.33 12.38
CA LEU A 184 9.62 -21.10 12.74
C LEU A 184 11.05 -21.38 13.20
N ARG A 185 11.28 -22.45 13.97
CA ARG A 185 12.65 -22.85 14.37
C ARG A 185 13.52 -23.19 13.16
N ARG A 186 12.98 -23.94 12.19
CA ARG A 186 13.68 -24.25 10.94
C ARG A 186 14.01 -22.99 10.14
N VAL A 187 13.11 -22.00 10.14
CA VAL A 187 13.34 -20.71 9.47
C VAL A 187 14.49 -19.94 10.13
N GLU A 188 14.54 -19.94 11.46
CA GLU A 188 15.61 -19.30 12.25
C GLU A 188 16.97 -19.99 12.04
N GLU A 189 17.01 -21.32 12.03
CA GLU A 189 18.24 -22.10 11.78
C GLU A 189 18.84 -21.76 10.40
N VAL A 190 18.02 -21.71 9.35
CA VAL A 190 18.47 -21.39 8.00
C VAL A 190 18.87 -19.91 7.88
N GLY A 191 18.06 -18.99 8.44
CA GLY A 191 18.28 -17.55 8.35
C GLY A 191 19.45 -17.02 9.17
N GLY A 192 19.87 -17.74 10.22
CA GLY A 192 21.04 -17.40 11.04
C GLY A 192 22.38 -17.88 10.46
N THR A 193 22.37 -18.59 9.33
CA THR A 193 23.58 -19.20 8.72
C THR A 193 24.16 -18.34 7.58
N THR A 194 23.59 -17.17 7.31
CA THR A 194 24.01 -16.19 6.28
C THR A 194 24.46 -14.88 6.89
#